data_AF-A0ABC8LNG3-F1
#
_entry.id   AF-A0ABC8LNG3-F1
#
_cell.length_a   1.000
_cell.length_b   1.000
_cell.length_c   1.000
_cell.angle_alpha   90.00
_cell.angle_beta   90.00
_cell.angle_gamma   90.00
#
_symmetry.space_group_name_H-M   'P 1'
#
loop_
_entity.id
_entity.type
_entity.pdbx_description
1 polymer ?
#
loop_
_entity_poly.entity_id
_entity_poly.type
_entity_poly.pdbx_seq_one_letter_code
_entity_poly.pdbx_strand_id
1 'polypeptide(L)'
;MAKEQALSDQPAKKKRKKKRGSTEKSTERPARGSTDDGPGSAAGNVSTPRDELVEHPHVEEAMATDRVTDEAPPVLPGGLVDQSSKSPSRGELGEGNRTVATLDPVTEPQSGVPPPSSALGASSSPVDRPITRRFKTVFPDKVSFSFDEASPLISNGPRCAKLVGQIKGGPRSLPPADQLVFPSAFKDASRNFLTAGGSFNFLVEKYDSEFKRVYAESGEAREKVKDGKKRIKSLKASLKRVEAEKEEALRRAEVKAMRAEDILSRFESMRDAAAKVEKEKAALFLDKFRLEREKLELIEAHAKEAARLRESRVFEVTKERARVTAVMCTKMLVRMERIRNREASFPQFDDARLRYSQAFGTRKCLELLQKKGDPIPQERIEYFRKKEEHWTKIQILLGIKENNYKNNDFLY
;
A
#
# COMPACT_ATOMS: atom_id res chain seq x y z
N MET A 1 -3.34 46.83 60.26
CA MET A 1 -2.91 47.68 59.13
C MET A 1 -1.55 47.19 58.68
N ALA A 2 -1.34 46.97 57.38
CA ALA A 2 -0.09 46.38 56.87
C ALA A 2 0.77 47.44 56.16
N LYS A 3 2.02 47.56 56.62
CA LYS A 3 3.18 47.92 55.79
C LYS A 3 3.78 46.62 55.22
N GLU A 4 4.82 46.56 54.39
CA GLU A 4 5.75 47.51 53.70
C GLU A 4 5.90 46.94 52.26
N GLN A 5 6.08 47.69 51.16
CA GLN A 5 7.33 48.31 50.66
C GLN A 5 8.57 47.37 50.61
N ALA A 6 9.42 47.35 49.57
CA ALA A 6 9.36 47.95 48.22
C ALA A 6 10.50 47.39 47.30
N LEU A 7 10.47 47.75 45.99
CA LEU A 7 11.59 47.67 45.00
C LEU A 7 12.14 46.25 44.69
N SER A 8 13.02 46.03 43.68
CA SER A 8 13.17 46.53 42.29
C SER A 8 14.47 45.95 41.72
N ASP A 9 14.54 45.54 40.44
CA ASP A 9 15.80 45.65 39.68
C ASP A 9 15.69 45.54 38.14
N GLN A 10 16.75 45.99 37.45
CA GLN A 10 16.97 45.92 35.99
C GLN A 10 18.45 45.58 35.72
N PRO A 11 18.83 44.87 34.63
CA PRO A 11 19.27 45.60 33.42
C PRO A 11 19.15 44.83 32.06
N ALA A 12 19.57 45.49 30.96
CA ALA A 12 19.50 44.99 29.58
C ALA A 12 20.87 44.63 28.95
N LYS A 13 20.87 43.90 27.79
CA LYS A 13 21.77 44.16 26.62
C LYS A 13 21.56 43.23 25.37
N LYS A 14 21.51 43.86 24.19
CA LYS A 14 22.10 43.52 22.84
C LYS A 14 22.21 42.03 22.40
N LYS A 15 21.52 41.58 21.34
CA LYS A 15 21.74 41.78 19.86
C LYS A 15 22.97 41.06 19.22
N ARG A 16 22.75 40.13 18.27
CA ARG A 16 23.52 39.78 17.03
C ARG A 16 22.73 38.65 16.27
N LYS A 17 22.75 38.46 14.93
CA LYS A 17 23.21 39.27 13.77
C LYS A 17 22.73 38.69 12.40
N LYS A 18 22.02 39.50 11.57
CA LYS A 18 22.01 39.59 10.07
C LYS A 18 21.75 38.28 9.24
N LYS A 19 20.91 38.27 8.18
CA LYS A 19 21.18 38.84 6.83
C LYS A 19 19.91 38.91 5.93
N ARG A 20 19.78 39.95 5.09
CA ARG A 20 18.71 40.16 4.07
C ARG A 20 19.18 41.21 3.02
N GLY A 21 18.68 41.15 1.76
CA GLY A 21 18.91 42.12 0.65
C GLY A 21 20.31 42.06 -0.02
N SER A 22 20.66 42.78 -1.12
CA SER A 22 19.91 43.55 -2.16
C SER A 22 20.91 44.40 -2.99
N THR A 23 20.72 44.91 -4.24
CA THR A 23 19.85 44.67 -5.43
C THR A 23 20.30 45.65 -6.57
N GLU A 24 20.15 45.32 -7.89
CA GLU A 24 20.42 46.19 -9.09
C GLU A 24 21.92 46.64 -9.28
N LYS A 25 22.49 47.21 -10.38
CA LYS A 25 22.23 47.48 -11.84
C LYS A 25 23.63 47.75 -12.52
N SER A 26 23.90 48.12 -13.79
CA SER A 26 23.16 48.48 -15.04
C SER A 26 24.11 48.43 -16.30
N THR A 27 23.54 48.48 -17.52
CA THR A 27 24.03 49.02 -18.84
C THR A 27 25.52 49.01 -19.28
N GLU A 28 25.82 48.50 -20.50
CA GLU A 28 26.09 49.32 -21.73
C GLU A 28 26.23 48.45 -23.02
N ARG A 29 26.35 49.05 -24.23
CA ARG A 29 26.36 48.34 -25.54
C ARG A 29 27.00 49.11 -26.73
N PRO A 30 28.01 48.52 -27.44
CA PRO A 30 28.44 48.89 -28.80
C PRO A 30 27.72 48.10 -29.94
N ALA A 31 28.10 48.28 -31.22
CA ALA A 31 27.58 47.48 -32.35
C ALA A 31 28.43 47.54 -33.64
N ARG A 32 28.45 46.44 -34.45
CA ARG A 32 28.44 46.36 -35.95
C ARG A 32 29.10 45.08 -36.55
N GLY A 33 28.52 44.60 -37.66
CA GLY A 33 29.12 43.76 -38.73
C GLY A 33 29.18 42.23 -38.53
N SER A 34 29.36 41.38 -39.55
CA SER A 34 28.96 41.36 -40.99
C SER A 34 29.46 40.03 -41.63
N THR A 35 28.98 39.64 -42.82
CA THR A 35 29.37 38.45 -43.65
C THR A 35 29.17 37.04 -43.04
N ASP A 36 29.07 35.95 -43.80
CA ASP A 36 28.33 35.64 -45.07
C ASP A 36 28.29 34.08 -45.23
N ASP A 37 27.84 33.60 -46.40
CA ASP A 37 27.94 32.23 -46.96
C ASP A 37 27.02 31.11 -46.43
N GLY A 38 26.22 30.57 -47.37
CA GLY A 38 25.65 29.21 -47.35
C GLY A 38 26.57 28.24 -48.13
N PRO A 39 26.07 27.19 -48.85
CA PRO A 39 24.68 26.75 -49.10
C PRO A 39 24.36 25.42 -48.37
N GLY A 40 23.21 24.74 -48.52
CA GLY A 40 22.01 25.00 -49.31
C GLY A 40 21.75 23.93 -50.39
N SER A 41 20.69 23.12 -50.22
CA SER A 41 20.03 22.40 -51.31
C SER A 41 18.62 21.95 -50.89
N ALA A 42 17.64 22.22 -51.75
CA ALA A 42 16.29 21.68 -51.65
C ALA A 42 15.70 21.61 -53.07
N ALA A 43 14.99 20.53 -53.37
CA ALA A 43 14.19 20.37 -54.58
C ALA A 43 12.92 19.62 -54.22
N GLY A 44 11.79 20.12 -54.69
CA GLY A 44 10.49 19.43 -54.61
C GLY A 44 9.77 19.58 -55.94
N ASN A 45 8.55 19.06 -56.04
CA ASN A 45 7.58 19.51 -57.04
C ASN A 45 6.14 19.19 -56.62
N VAL A 46 5.20 19.89 -57.25
CA VAL A 46 3.77 19.91 -56.91
C VAL A 46 2.95 19.28 -58.04
N SER A 47 1.90 18.52 -57.71
CA SER A 47 0.66 18.43 -58.51
C SER A 47 -0.48 17.69 -57.78
N THR A 48 -1.71 18.11 -58.05
CA THR A 48 -3.00 17.46 -57.69
C THR A 48 -3.95 17.63 -58.87
N PRO A 49 -4.79 16.64 -59.24
CA PRO A 49 -6.23 16.80 -58.89
C PRO A 49 -7.07 15.50 -58.80
N ARG A 50 -8.19 15.56 -58.04
CA ARG A 50 -9.50 14.82 -58.25
C ARG A 50 -9.49 13.27 -58.21
N ASP A 51 -10.60 12.54 -57.99
CA ASP A 51 -12.01 12.83 -57.62
C ASP A 51 -12.66 11.60 -56.92
N GLU A 52 -13.76 11.83 -56.16
CA GLU A 52 -14.90 10.92 -55.83
C GLU A 52 -14.79 9.62 -54.96
N LEU A 53 -15.99 9.17 -54.51
CA LEU A 53 -16.42 8.03 -53.65
C LEU A 53 -15.96 8.00 -52.16
N VAL A 54 -16.81 8.10 -51.12
CA VAL A 54 -18.01 7.30 -50.67
C VAL A 54 -17.57 5.99 -49.97
N GLU A 55 -17.77 5.74 -48.67
CA GLU A 55 -19.07 5.48 -47.99
C GLU A 55 -18.96 5.49 -46.42
N HIS A 56 -20.10 5.51 -45.71
CA HIS A 56 -20.28 5.23 -44.26
C HIS A 56 -20.85 3.80 -44.10
N PRO A 57 -20.73 3.05 -42.97
CA PRO A 57 -21.35 3.40 -41.67
C PRO A 57 -20.69 2.68 -40.44
N HIS A 58 -21.31 2.39 -39.28
CA HIS A 58 -22.53 2.85 -38.57
C HIS A 58 -22.22 2.87 -37.05
N VAL A 59 -23.06 3.53 -36.25
CA VAL A 59 -23.11 3.37 -34.78
C VAL A 59 -24.46 2.74 -34.42
N GLU A 60 -24.52 1.83 -33.44
CA GLU A 60 -25.79 1.49 -32.79
C GLU A 60 -25.69 1.46 -31.26
N GLU A 61 -26.84 1.62 -30.65
CA GLU A 61 -27.07 2.03 -29.26
C GLU A 61 -28.32 1.29 -28.75
N ALA A 62 -28.29 0.77 -27.51
CA ALA A 62 -29.46 0.19 -26.87
C ALA A 62 -29.41 0.36 -25.34
N MET A 63 -30.55 0.72 -24.75
CA MET A 63 -30.78 0.88 -23.30
C MET A 63 -32.01 0.08 -22.85
N ALA A 64 -32.16 -0.05 -21.51
CA ALA A 64 -33.42 -0.40 -20.80
C ALA A 64 -33.92 -1.86 -20.98
N THR A 65 -34.70 -2.52 -20.10
CA THR A 65 -35.26 -2.25 -18.73
C THR A 65 -35.68 -3.64 -18.17
N ASP A 66 -35.34 -4.09 -16.95
CA ASP A 66 -35.95 -3.80 -15.62
C ASP A 66 -36.93 -4.89 -15.09
N ARG A 67 -36.84 -5.21 -13.78
CA ARG A 67 -37.73 -6.08 -12.94
C ARG A 67 -37.91 -7.58 -13.29
N VAL A 68 -38.34 -8.51 -12.40
CA VAL A 68 -38.15 -8.82 -10.95
C VAL A 68 -38.94 -10.13 -10.62
N THR A 69 -38.71 -10.78 -9.46
CA THR A 69 -39.32 -12.02 -8.88
C THR A 69 -38.73 -13.39 -9.28
N ASP A 70 -38.77 -14.45 -8.44
CA ASP A 70 -38.54 -14.57 -6.97
C ASP A 70 -38.40 -16.06 -6.51
N GLU A 71 -38.37 -16.28 -5.18
CA GLU A 71 -38.57 -17.53 -4.39
C GLU A 71 -37.47 -18.64 -4.28
N ALA A 72 -37.41 -19.19 -3.06
CA ALA A 72 -36.75 -20.42 -2.56
C ALA A 72 -37.15 -20.62 -1.07
N PRO A 73 -36.77 -21.70 -0.33
CA PRO A 73 -36.50 -23.12 -0.65
C PRO A 73 -37.47 -24.06 0.15
N PRO A 74 -37.21 -25.39 0.27
CA PRO A 74 -36.91 -25.95 1.63
C PRO A 74 -35.97 -27.20 1.68
N VAL A 75 -34.96 -27.26 2.56
CA VAL A 75 -34.87 -27.95 3.90
C VAL A 75 -34.21 -29.38 3.90
N LEU A 76 -33.67 -29.78 5.06
CA LEU A 76 -32.78 -30.94 5.40
C LEU A 76 -33.59 -32.19 5.90
N PRO A 77 -33.09 -33.25 6.62
CA PRO A 77 -31.72 -33.63 7.09
C PRO A 77 -31.30 -35.15 7.13
N GLY A 78 -30.02 -35.44 7.47
CA GLY A 78 -29.52 -36.70 8.08
C GLY A 78 -29.18 -37.90 7.15
N GLY A 79 -28.37 -38.91 7.54
CA GLY A 79 -27.45 -39.03 8.69
C GLY A 79 -26.91 -40.47 8.95
N LEU A 80 -25.63 -40.59 9.39
CA LEU A 80 -24.99 -41.67 10.20
C LEU A 80 -24.74 -43.11 9.62
N VAL A 81 -23.46 -43.57 9.71
CA VAL A 81 -22.89 -44.97 9.86
C VAL A 81 -23.29 -46.13 8.90
N ASP A 82 -22.51 -47.21 8.66
CA ASP A 82 -21.07 -47.61 8.79
C ASP A 82 -20.91 -49.03 8.14
N GLN A 83 -19.66 -49.54 7.95
CA GLN A 83 -19.29 -50.95 7.68
C GLN A 83 -19.56 -51.53 6.25
N SER A 84 -18.81 -52.52 5.71
CA SER A 84 -17.45 -53.06 5.98
C SER A 84 -17.03 -54.05 4.85
N SER A 85 -15.78 -54.56 4.90
CA SER A 85 -15.14 -55.60 4.06
C SER A 85 -14.63 -55.13 2.66
N LYS A 86 -13.57 -55.72 2.08
CA LYS A 86 -12.72 -56.86 2.50
C LYS A 86 -11.29 -56.78 1.88
N SER A 87 -10.28 -57.26 2.60
CA SER A 87 -8.87 -57.47 2.16
C SER A 87 -8.73 -58.71 1.22
N PRO A 88 -7.57 -59.08 0.58
CA PRO A 88 -6.21 -59.07 1.18
C PRO A 88 -4.92 -58.92 0.30
N SER A 89 -3.79 -58.68 0.99
CA SER A 89 -2.44 -59.29 0.86
C SER A 89 -1.46 -59.09 -0.33
N ARG A 90 -0.28 -58.53 0.02
CA ARG A 90 1.11 -59.08 -0.13
C ARG A 90 1.93 -58.87 -1.43
N GLY A 91 3.18 -58.41 -1.25
CA GLY A 91 4.32 -58.41 -2.18
C GLY A 91 5.61 -57.93 -1.46
N GLU A 92 6.79 -58.40 -1.88
CA GLU A 92 8.11 -58.17 -1.21
C GLU A 92 9.20 -57.67 -2.21
N LEU A 93 10.47 -57.58 -1.77
CA LEU A 93 11.71 -57.16 -2.50
C LEU A 93 11.97 -55.62 -2.54
N GLY A 94 13.21 -55.10 -2.52
CA GLY A 94 14.54 -55.77 -2.41
C GLY A 94 15.72 -54.77 -2.24
N GLU A 95 16.91 -55.32 -1.96
CA GLU A 95 18.19 -54.72 -1.50
C GLU A 95 18.84 -53.57 -2.35
N GLY A 96 19.82 -52.83 -1.78
CA GLY A 96 20.75 -51.99 -2.56
C GLY A 96 21.68 -51.03 -1.78
N ASN A 97 22.94 -51.39 -1.53
CA ASN A 97 23.94 -50.57 -0.81
C ASN A 97 24.64 -49.50 -1.68
N ARG A 98 25.07 -48.37 -1.06
CA ARG A 98 26.48 -47.89 -1.12
C ARG A 98 26.81 -46.80 -0.08
N THR A 99 28.11 -46.65 0.19
CA THR A 99 28.71 -45.83 1.25
C THR A 99 29.75 -44.84 0.72
N VAL A 100 30.12 -43.83 1.52
CA VAL A 100 31.49 -43.34 1.80
C VAL A 100 31.42 -42.29 2.94
N ALA A 101 32.47 -42.15 3.74
CA ALA A 101 32.51 -41.31 4.95
C ALA A 101 33.60 -40.22 4.88
N THR A 102 33.64 -39.30 5.86
CA THR A 102 34.69 -38.26 6.00
C THR A 102 34.77 -37.76 7.47
N LEU A 103 35.88 -38.10 8.16
CA LEU A 103 36.51 -37.43 9.32
C LEU A 103 35.70 -37.25 10.64
N ASP A 104 36.27 -37.35 11.86
CA ASP A 104 37.43 -38.14 12.32
C ASP A 104 37.37 -38.28 13.88
N PRO A 105 37.97 -39.31 14.51
CA PRO A 105 37.84 -39.60 15.95
C PRO A 105 39.00 -39.06 16.84
N VAL A 106 38.78 -39.09 18.16
CA VAL A 106 39.73 -38.67 19.21
C VAL A 106 40.94 -39.61 19.32
N THR A 107 42.10 -39.05 19.69
CA THR A 107 43.38 -39.76 19.87
C THR A 107 43.83 -39.74 21.34
N GLU A 108 43.97 -40.93 21.93
CA GLU A 108 44.73 -41.26 23.15
C GLU A 108 46.25 -41.39 22.81
N PRO A 109 47.25 -41.59 23.73
CA PRO A 109 47.21 -42.40 24.96
C PRO A 109 48.19 -41.97 26.11
N GLN A 110 48.59 -42.96 26.95
CA GLN A 110 49.76 -43.05 27.86
C GLN A 110 49.53 -42.74 29.36
N SER A 111 50.07 -43.50 30.32
CA SER A 111 50.72 -44.84 30.30
C SER A 111 50.78 -45.42 31.74
N GLY A 112 50.83 -46.75 31.93
CA GLY A 112 51.04 -47.38 33.24
C GLY A 112 50.45 -48.79 33.43
N VAL A 113 51.19 -49.83 33.06
CA VAL A 113 50.87 -51.27 33.17
C VAL A 113 52.10 -52.02 33.77
N PRO A 114 52.11 -53.35 34.07
CA PRO A 114 51.05 -54.37 34.17
C PRO A 114 51.13 -55.19 35.52
N PRO A 115 51.25 -56.55 35.54
CA PRO A 115 50.21 -57.60 35.73
C PRO A 115 50.42 -58.38 37.08
N PRO A 116 50.01 -59.67 37.30
CA PRO A 116 49.11 -60.61 36.58
C PRO A 116 48.01 -61.24 37.48
N SER A 117 47.15 -62.17 37.04
CA SER A 117 46.44 -62.38 35.75
C SER A 117 45.47 -63.59 35.92
N SER A 118 44.49 -63.68 35.02
CA SER A 118 43.85 -64.95 34.56
C SER A 118 43.06 -65.85 35.53
N ALA A 119 41.73 -65.79 35.33
CA ALA A 119 40.91 -66.93 34.86
C ALA A 119 40.34 -68.00 35.83
N LEU A 120 39.04 -68.26 35.58
CA LEU A 120 38.38 -69.57 35.49
C LEU A 120 38.70 -70.67 36.52
N GLY A 121 37.71 -71.00 37.34
CA GLY A 121 37.66 -72.29 38.06
C GLY A 121 36.48 -72.39 39.01
N ALA A 122 35.55 -73.30 38.74
CA ALA A 122 34.50 -73.63 39.71
C ALA A 122 35.08 -74.57 40.79
N SER A 123 34.81 -74.28 42.06
CA SER A 123 35.03 -75.23 43.15
C SER A 123 34.04 -75.00 44.28
N SER A 124 33.36 -76.06 44.68
CA SER A 124 32.66 -76.14 45.95
C SER A 124 33.65 -76.41 47.08
N SER A 125 33.74 -75.51 48.06
CA SER A 125 34.19 -75.86 49.41
C SER A 125 33.72 -74.82 50.43
N PRO A 126 33.40 -75.23 51.67
CA PRO A 126 32.96 -74.30 52.72
C PRO A 126 34.14 -73.56 53.35
N VAL A 127 33.93 -72.32 53.78
CA VAL A 127 34.86 -71.62 54.68
C VAL A 127 34.69 -72.20 56.08
N ASP A 128 35.45 -73.25 56.34
CA ASP A 128 35.55 -73.93 57.63
C ASP A 128 36.57 -73.22 58.56
N ARG A 129 36.45 -73.48 59.87
CA ARG A 129 37.35 -73.12 61.00
C ARG A 129 37.20 -71.71 61.61
N PRO A 130 37.60 -71.55 62.89
CA PRO A 130 38.05 -72.57 63.83
C PRO A 130 36.97 -72.96 64.86
N ILE A 131 36.72 -74.26 65.00
CA ILE A 131 35.90 -74.82 66.10
C ILE A 131 36.64 -74.57 67.42
N THR A 132 36.24 -73.54 68.17
CA THR A 132 36.67 -73.36 69.56
C THR A 132 36.22 -74.54 70.39
N ARG A 133 37.19 -75.20 71.04
CA ARG A 133 37.02 -76.56 71.57
C ARG A 133 35.99 -76.61 72.70
N ARG A 134 34.98 -77.47 72.50
CA ARG A 134 34.24 -78.21 73.54
C ARG A 134 33.86 -77.40 74.81
N PHE A 135 32.70 -76.75 74.73
CA PHE A 135 31.61 -77.25 75.56
C PHE A 135 30.46 -77.66 74.65
N LYS A 136 30.42 -78.97 74.28
CA LYS A 136 29.15 -79.58 73.89
C LYS A 136 28.33 -79.71 75.17
N THR A 137 27.62 -78.64 75.52
CA THR A 137 26.50 -78.72 76.46
C THR A 137 25.43 -79.55 75.78
N VAL A 138 25.55 -80.87 75.87
CA VAL A 138 24.47 -81.79 75.52
C VAL A 138 23.40 -81.51 76.57
N PHE A 139 22.46 -80.63 76.24
CA PHE A 139 21.26 -80.45 77.04
C PHE A 139 20.62 -81.84 77.19
N PRO A 140 20.52 -82.40 78.41
CA PRO A 140 19.89 -83.70 78.64
C PRO A 140 18.35 -83.58 78.60
N ASP A 141 17.85 -82.44 78.12
CA ASP A 141 16.46 -82.01 78.10
C ASP A 141 15.67 -82.72 76.97
N LYS A 142 15.63 -84.05 77.05
CA LYS A 142 14.83 -84.90 76.19
C LYS A 142 13.44 -85.05 76.80
N VAL A 143 12.61 -84.01 76.67
CA VAL A 143 11.17 -84.06 77.01
C VAL A 143 10.46 -84.99 76.03
N SER A 144 10.54 -86.29 76.29
CA SER A 144 9.87 -87.34 75.52
C SER A 144 8.43 -87.47 76.01
N PHE A 145 7.54 -86.66 75.44
CA PHE A 145 6.12 -86.62 75.76
C PHE A 145 5.26 -86.69 74.50
N SER A 146 4.46 -87.76 74.38
CA SER A 146 3.35 -87.84 73.43
C SER A 146 2.02 -87.97 74.17
N PHE A 147 0.96 -87.47 73.52
CA PHE A 147 -0.39 -87.43 74.06
C PHE A 147 -1.38 -87.41 72.89
N ASP A 148 -1.86 -88.60 72.56
CA ASP A 148 -2.64 -88.89 71.36
C ASP A 148 -4.11 -89.22 71.72
N GLU A 149 -4.56 -88.72 72.89
CA GLU A 149 -5.88 -88.96 73.48
C GLU A 149 -6.89 -87.90 73.03
N ALA A 150 -8.15 -88.28 72.76
CA ALA A 150 -9.17 -87.39 72.21
C ALA A 150 -9.65 -86.28 73.18
N SER A 151 -9.43 -86.44 74.49
CA SER A 151 -9.64 -85.39 75.49
C SER A 151 -8.44 -84.44 75.54
N PRO A 152 -8.60 -83.11 75.64
CA PRO A 152 -7.46 -82.19 75.71
C PRO A 152 -6.55 -82.50 76.91
N LEU A 153 -5.23 -82.34 76.73
CA LEU A 153 -4.21 -82.66 77.75
C LEU A 153 -4.51 -82.07 79.13
N ILE A 154 -5.02 -80.84 79.15
CA ILE A 154 -5.41 -80.09 80.36
C ILE A 154 -6.50 -80.81 81.18
N SER A 155 -7.24 -81.76 80.61
CA SER A 155 -8.20 -82.60 81.35
C SER A 155 -7.58 -83.84 81.99
N ASN A 156 -6.42 -84.30 81.51
CA ASN A 156 -5.75 -85.50 82.02
C ASN A 156 -4.65 -85.10 83.03
N GLY A 157 -5.03 -85.02 84.32
CA GLY A 157 -4.14 -84.66 85.43
C GLY A 157 -2.85 -85.51 85.54
N PRO A 158 -2.91 -86.85 85.45
CA PRO A 158 -1.71 -87.70 85.39
C PRO A 158 -0.75 -87.37 84.22
N ARG A 159 -1.28 -87.09 83.02
CA ARG A 159 -0.47 -86.68 81.87
C ARG A 159 0.11 -85.27 82.04
N CYS A 160 -0.66 -84.34 82.60
CA CYS A 160 -0.18 -83.01 83.00
C CYS A 160 1.02 -83.14 83.95
N ALA A 161 0.90 -83.97 84.99
CA ALA A 161 1.97 -84.21 85.97
C ALA A 161 3.23 -84.82 85.34
N LYS A 162 3.08 -85.75 84.38
CA LYS A 162 4.22 -86.31 83.64
C LYS A 162 4.95 -85.23 82.84
N LEU A 163 4.24 -84.38 82.11
CA LEU A 163 4.85 -83.30 81.32
C LEU A 163 5.51 -82.23 82.21
N VAL A 164 4.82 -81.78 83.26
CA VAL A 164 5.36 -80.76 84.18
C VAL A 164 6.53 -81.31 85.00
N GLY A 165 6.52 -82.59 85.38
CA GLY A 165 7.66 -83.25 86.03
C GLY A 165 8.90 -83.35 85.14
N GLN A 166 8.75 -83.35 83.81
CA GLN A 166 9.85 -83.22 82.85
C GLN A 166 10.31 -81.75 82.68
N ILE A 167 9.38 -80.81 82.50
CA ILE A 167 9.69 -79.38 82.23
C ILE A 167 10.17 -78.61 83.47
N LYS A 168 9.74 -79.01 84.68
CA LYS A 168 10.05 -78.35 85.96
C LYS A 168 10.85 -79.21 86.93
N GLY A 169 11.21 -80.43 86.54
CA GLY A 169 12.32 -81.14 87.16
C GLY A 169 13.63 -80.38 86.92
N GLY A 170 14.49 -80.33 87.93
CA GLY A 170 15.82 -79.74 87.79
C GLY A 170 16.80 -80.68 87.06
N PRO A 171 18.11 -80.61 87.36
CA PRO A 171 19.12 -81.54 86.82
C PRO A 171 18.92 -83.04 87.17
N ARG A 172 17.83 -83.38 87.88
CA ARG A 172 17.33 -84.73 88.13
C ARG A 172 15.83 -84.71 87.82
N SER A 173 15.35 -85.68 87.05
CA SER A 173 13.92 -85.90 86.81
C SER A 173 13.18 -86.08 88.14
N LEU A 174 12.01 -85.47 88.29
CA LEU A 174 11.12 -85.82 89.40
C LEU A 174 10.76 -87.32 89.32
N PRO A 175 10.56 -88.00 90.47
CA PRO A 175 9.90 -89.30 90.48
C PRO A 175 8.54 -89.24 89.78
N PRO A 176 8.02 -90.38 89.25
CA PRO A 176 6.65 -90.49 88.77
C PRO A 176 5.64 -89.88 89.76
N ALA A 177 4.58 -89.25 89.25
CA ALA A 177 3.66 -88.46 90.06
C ALA A 177 3.01 -89.24 91.22
N ASP A 178 2.87 -90.56 91.08
CA ASP A 178 2.32 -91.48 92.09
C ASP A 178 3.33 -91.88 93.19
N GLN A 179 4.61 -91.55 93.02
CA GLN A 179 5.70 -91.78 93.97
C GLN A 179 6.09 -90.49 94.74
N LEU A 180 5.35 -89.39 94.55
CA LEU A 180 5.55 -88.14 95.28
C LEU A 180 4.76 -88.15 96.59
N VAL A 181 5.24 -87.43 97.60
CA VAL A 181 4.61 -87.34 98.94
C VAL A 181 3.18 -86.79 98.88
N PHE A 182 2.89 -85.91 97.90
CA PHE A 182 1.57 -85.30 97.70
C PHE A 182 1.10 -85.48 96.24
N PRO A 183 0.68 -86.69 95.85
CA PRO A 183 0.52 -87.08 94.43
C PRO A 183 -0.69 -86.41 93.77
N SER A 184 -1.76 -86.14 94.52
CA SER A 184 -2.94 -85.38 94.07
C SER A 184 -2.59 -83.91 93.86
N ALA A 185 -2.09 -83.24 94.91
CA ALA A 185 -1.71 -81.82 94.85
C ALA A 185 -0.69 -81.52 93.73
N PHE A 186 0.25 -82.42 93.45
CA PHE A 186 1.16 -82.26 92.32
C PHE A 186 0.46 -82.40 90.95
N LYS A 187 -0.50 -83.31 90.80
CA LYS A 187 -1.32 -83.45 89.58
C LYS A 187 -2.18 -82.21 89.34
N ASP A 188 -2.82 -81.69 90.40
CA ASP A 188 -3.67 -80.50 90.30
C ASP A 188 -2.85 -79.22 90.07
N ALA A 189 -1.70 -79.05 90.74
CA ALA A 189 -0.77 -77.96 90.47
C ALA A 189 -0.22 -78.02 89.03
N SER A 190 0.12 -79.21 88.53
CA SER A 190 0.58 -79.41 87.15
C SER A 190 -0.51 -79.11 86.11
N ARG A 191 -1.76 -79.52 86.40
CA ARG A 191 -2.93 -79.20 85.59
C ARG A 191 -3.18 -77.70 85.52
N ASN A 192 -3.16 -77.03 86.68
CA ASN A 192 -3.35 -75.58 86.77
C ASN A 192 -2.21 -74.81 86.08
N PHE A 193 -0.96 -75.27 86.20
CA PHE A 193 0.20 -74.71 85.50
C PHE A 193 0.03 -74.75 83.97
N LEU A 194 -0.35 -75.92 83.41
CA LEU A 194 -0.59 -76.04 81.97
C LEU A 194 -1.84 -75.26 81.50
N THR A 195 -2.87 -75.16 82.35
CA THR A 195 -4.08 -74.35 82.07
C THR A 195 -3.73 -72.85 81.99
N ALA A 196 -2.93 -72.36 82.93
CA ALA A 196 -2.46 -70.98 82.96
C ALA A 196 -1.51 -70.68 81.79
N GLY A 197 -0.58 -71.60 81.48
CA GLY A 197 0.31 -71.47 80.31
C GLY A 197 -0.45 -71.44 78.98
N GLY A 198 -1.43 -72.32 78.78
CA GLY A 198 -2.30 -72.32 77.60
C GLY A 198 -3.11 -71.02 77.48
N SER A 199 -3.65 -70.54 78.60
CA SER A 199 -4.41 -69.29 78.68
C SER A 199 -3.53 -68.05 78.39
N PHE A 200 -2.27 -68.07 78.82
CA PHE A 200 -1.29 -67.03 78.51
C PHE A 200 -0.89 -67.06 77.02
N ASN A 201 -0.68 -68.25 76.44
CA ASN A 201 -0.42 -68.38 75.00
C ASN A 201 -1.57 -67.82 74.14
N PHE A 202 -2.83 -68.12 74.50
CA PHE A 202 -4.00 -67.56 73.82
C PHE A 202 -4.13 -66.03 73.98
N LEU A 203 -3.69 -65.48 75.13
CA LEU A 203 -3.62 -64.04 75.34
C LEU A 203 -2.51 -63.40 74.47
N VAL A 204 -1.34 -64.04 74.36
CA VAL A 204 -0.26 -63.61 73.46
C VAL A 204 -0.72 -63.66 72.00
N GLU A 205 -1.41 -64.72 71.57
CA GLU A 205 -1.96 -64.86 70.22
C GLU A 205 -2.98 -63.75 69.89
N LYS A 206 -3.85 -63.38 70.85
CA LYS A 206 -4.75 -62.22 70.71
C LYS A 206 -3.99 -60.91 70.55
N TYR A 207 -3.00 -60.64 71.39
CA TYR A 207 -2.19 -59.42 71.26
C TYR A 207 -1.41 -59.37 69.96
N ASP A 208 -0.78 -60.48 69.55
CA ASP A 208 -0.03 -60.58 68.29
C ASP A 208 -0.95 -60.42 67.06
N SER A 209 -2.18 -60.94 67.12
CA SER A 209 -3.21 -60.72 66.09
C SER A 209 -3.64 -59.25 65.99
N GLU A 210 -3.92 -58.60 67.12
CA GLU A 210 -4.26 -57.17 67.15
C GLU A 210 -3.07 -56.28 66.73
N PHE A 211 -1.84 -56.62 67.14
CA PHE A 211 -0.64 -55.92 66.65
C PHE A 211 -0.48 -56.06 65.15
N LYS A 212 -0.62 -57.26 64.57
CA LYS A 212 -0.58 -57.48 63.11
C LYS A 212 -1.66 -56.66 62.39
N ARG A 213 -2.89 -56.64 62.91
CA ARG A 213 -4.00 -55.84 62.38
C ARG A 213 -3.68 -54.34 62.40
N VAL A 214 -3.27 -53.80 63.54
CA VAL A 214 -2.92 -52.38 63.70
C VAL A 214 -1.71 -51.98 62.85
N TYR A 215 -0.70 -52.85 62.72
CA TYR A 215 0.44 -52.60 61.83
C TYR A 215 0.02 -52.55 60.37
N ALA A 216 -0.82 -53.48 59.90
CA ALA A 216 -1.36 -53.49 58.55
C ALA A 216 -2.22 -52.23 58.26
N GLU A 217 -3.15 -51.90 59.16
CA GLU A 217 -3.98 -50.69 59.07
C GLU A 217 -3.13 -49.41 59.05
N SER A 218 -2.06 -49.34 59.86
CA SER A 218 -1.12 -48.21 59.84
C SER A 218 -0.30 -48.12 58.54
N GLY A 219 0.02 -49.27 57.92
CA GLY A 219 0.69 -49.37 56.63
C GLY A 219 -0.22 -48.84 55.51
N GLU A 220 -1.46 -49.33 55.46
CA GLU A 220 -2.49 -48.82 54.54
C GLU A 220 -2.71 -47.31 54.73
N ALA A 221 -2.83 -46.83 55.97
CA ALA A 221 -2.99 -45.41 56.26
C ALA A 221 -1.78 -44.58 55.78
N ARG A 222 -0.56 -45.10 55.94
CA ARG A 222 0.67 -44.45 55.43
C ARG A 222 0.69 -44.39 53.91
N GLU A 223 0.30 -45.43 53.18
CA GLU A 223 0.21 -45.38 51.71
C GLU A 223 -0.93 -44.46 51.24
N LYS A 224 -2.11 -44.52 51.86
CA LYS A 224 -3.23 -43.58 51.59
C LYS A 224 -2.80 -42.12 51.78
N VAL A 225 -2.00 -41.82 52.82
CA VAL A 225 -1.42 -40.48 53.06
C VAL A 225 -0.32 -40.12 52.03
N LYS A 226 0.54 -41.06 51.64
CA LYS A 226 1.54 -40.83 50.57
C LYS A 226 0.84 -40.51 49.24
N ASP A 227 -0.18 -41.26 48.86
CA ASP A 227 -0.92 -41.04 47.62
C ASP A 227 -1.78 -39.78 47.66
N GLY A 228 -2.35 -39.45 48.82
CA GLY A 228 -2.94 -38.12 49.08
C GLY A 228 -1.93 -36.99 48.82
N LYS A 229 -0.70 -37.11 49.34
CA LYS A 229 0.39 -36.14 49.08
C LYS A 229 0.81 -36.09 47.61
N LYS A 230 0.89 -37.23 46.91
CA LYS A 230 1.15 -37.29 45.45
C LYS A 230 0.05 -36.55 44.67
N ARG A 231 -1.23 -36.83 44.97
CA ARG A 231 -2.40 -36.19 44.36
C ARG A 231 -2.41 -34.68 44.61
N ILE A 232 -2.20 -34.24 45.85
CA ILE A 232 -2.11 -32.80 46.21
C ILE A 232 -0.96 -32.11 45.46
N LYS A 233 0.22 -32.77 45.32
CA LYS A 233 1.35 -32.21 44.54
C LYS A 233 0.99 -32.08 43.05
N SER A 234 0.29 -33.07 42.48
CA SER A 234 -0.20 -33.02 41.10
C SER A 234 -1.22 -31.90 40.88
N LEU A 235 -2.23 -31.79 41.76
CA LEU A 235 -3.26 -30.75 41.70
C LEU A 235 -2.68 -29.34 41.86
N LYS A 236 -1.65 -29.15 42.71
CA LYS A 236 -0.93 -27.87 42.81
C LYS A 236 -0.10 -27.56 41.55
N ALA A 237 0.34 -28.56 40.80
CA ALA A 237 1.05 -28.36 39.53
C ALA A 237 0.08 -28.06 38.38
N SER A 238 -1.10 -28.68 38.33
CA SER A 238 -2.12 -28.34 37.33
C SER A 238 -2.77 -26.97 37.59
N LEU A 239 -3.02 -26.60 38.86
CA LEU A 239 -3.50 -25.26 39.23
C LEU A 239 -2.58 -24.17 38.66
N LYS A 240 -1.26 -24.29 38.92
CA LYS A 240 -0.25 -23.35 38.41
C LYS A 240 -0.17 -23.26 36.89
N ARG A 241 -0.47 -24.34 36.16
CA ARG A 241 -0.57 -24.31 34.70
C ARG A 241 -1.80 -23.52 34.25
N VAL A 242 -2.96 -23.80 34.84
CA VAL A 242 -4.21 -23.07 34.56
C VAL A 242 -4.10 -21.58 34.92
N GLU A 243 -3.36 -21.23 35.99
CA GLU A 243 -3.06 -19.85 36.35
C GLU A 243 -2.19 -19.16 35.29
N ALA A 244 -1.11 -19.79 34.84
CA ALA A 244 -0.24 -19.25 33.79
C ALA A 244 -0.94 -19.18 32.41
N GLU A 245 -1.75 -20.19 32.06
CA GLU A 245 -2.55 -20.23 30.83
C GLU A 245 -3.62 -19.12 30.83
N LYS A 246 -4.24 -18.82 31.98
CA LYS A 246 -5.16 -17.69 32.13
C LYS A 246 -4.45 -16.35 31.99
N GLU A 247 -3.29 -16.18 32.61
CA GLU A 247 -2.50 -14.95 32.49
C GLU A 247 -2.06 -14.72 31.04
N GLU A 248 -1.59 -15.77 30.34
CA GLU A 248 -1.23 -15.66 28.93
C GLU A 248 -2.45 -15.40 28.04
N ALA A 249 -3.58 -16.05 28.30
CA ALA A 249 -4.84 -15.79 27.58
C ALA A 249 -5.32 -14.33 27.77
N LEU A 250 -5.15 -13.76 28.97
CA LEU A 250 -5.49 -12.37 29.26
C LEU A 250 -4.56 -11.40 28.52
N ARG A 251 -3.24 -11.57 28.58
CA ARG A 251 -2.29 -10.77 27.76
C ARG A 251 -2.56 -10.89 26.25
N ARG A 252 -2.90 -12.10 25.78
CA ARG A 252 -3.31 -12.35 24.38
C ARG A 252 -4.63 -11.67 24.02
N ALA A 253 -5.53 -11.44 24.98
CA ALA A 253 -6.77 -10.69 24.78
C ALA A 253 -6.52 -9.18 24.76
N GLU A 254 -5.71 -8.64 25.68
CA GLU A 254 -5.29 -7.23 25.70
C GLU A 254 -4.61 -6.82 24.39
N VAL A 255 -3.67 -7.63 23.89
CA VAL A 255 -3.00 -7.38 22.60
C VAL A 255 -3.98 -7.45 21.42
N LYS A 256 -5.07 -8.22 21.50
CA LYS A 256 -6.13 -8.20 20.48
C LYS A 256 -7.01 -6.96 20.59
N ALA A 257 -7.35 -6.52 21.81
CA ALA A 257 -8.13 -5.30 22.05
C ALA A 257 -7.40 -4.05 21.53
N MET A 258 -6.13 -3.87 21.92
CA MET A 258 -5.30 -2.75 21.43
C MET A 258 -5.15 -2.73 19.90
N ARG A 259 -5.08 -3.91 19.25
CA ARG A 259 -5.06 -4.00 17.78
C ARG A 259 -6.41 -3.65 17.14
N ALA A 260 -7.52 -4.00 17.78
CA ALA A 260 -8.84 -3.60 17.30
C ALA A 260 -9.04 -2.07 17.41
N GLU A 261 -8.56 -1.46 18.50
CA GLU A 261 -8.58 -0.01 18.72
C GLU A 261 -7.68 0.76 17.73
N ASP A 262 -6.46 0.27 17.47
CA ASP A 262 -5.57 0.77 16.40
C ASP A 262 -6.24 0.68 15.02
N ILE A 263 -6.92 -0.43 14.71
CA ILE A 263 -7.67 -0.58 13.45
C ILE A 263 -8.85 0.41 13.37
N LEU A 264 -9.62 0.59 14.45
CA LEU A 264 -10.76 1.51 14.50
C LEU A 264 -10.32 2.97 14.33
N SER A 265 -9.30 3.43 15.07
CA SER A 265 -8.77 4.79 14.95
C SER A 265 -8.22 5.09 13.54
N ARG A 266 -7.64 4.10 12.85
CA ARG A 266 -7.28 4.21 11.43
C ARG A 266 -8.50 4.32 10.52
N PHE A 267 -9.57 3.56 10.76
CA PHE A 267 -10.82 3.70 10.00
C PHE A 267 -11.46 5.07 10.17
N GLU A 268 -11.44 5.64 11.38
CA GLU A 268 -11.90 7.01 11.65
C GLU A 268 -11.02 8.04 10.93
N SER A 269 -9.69 7.93 11.02
CA SER A 269 -8.76 8.80 10.29
C SER A 269 -8.92 8.71 8.76
N MET A 270 -9.18 7.52 8.21
CA MET A 270 -9.46 7.33 6.78
C MET A 270 -10.81 7.94 6.38
N ARG A 271 -11.84 7.82 7.24
CA ARG A 271 -13.15 8.43 7.03
C ARG A 271 -13.06 9.96 7.00
N ASP A 272 -12.30 10.54 7.92
CA ASP A 272 -12.05 12.00 7.96
C ASP A 272 -11.22 12.48 6.77
N ALA A 273 -10.26 11.69 6.29
CA ALA A 273 -9.52 11.98 5.06
C ALA A 273 -10.45 11.95 3.84
N ALA A 274 -11.27 10.91 3.68
CA ALA A 274 -12.26 10.82 2.59
C ALA A 274 -13.28 11.98 2.63
N ALA A 275 -13.74 12.36 3.82
CA ALA A 275 -14.65 13.48 4.02
C ALA A 275 -14.03 14.87 3.72
N LYS A 276 -12.69 14.99 3.72
CA LYS A 276 -11.97 16.17 3.23
C LYS A 276 -11.84 16.14 1.71
N VAL A 277 -11.40 15.01 1.15
CA VAL A 277 -11.24 14.82 -0.31
C VAL A 277 -12.55 15.05 -1.06
N GLU A 278 -13.70 14.57 -0.58
CA GLU A 278 -14.99 14.83 -1.24
C GLU A 278 -15.43 16.30 -1.16
N LYS A 279 -15.05 17.05 -0.10
CA LYS A 279 -15.29 18.50 -0.01
C LYS A 279 -14.38 19.29 -0.97
N GLU A 280 -13.10 18.93 -1.03
CA GLU A 280 -12.13 19.54 -1.94
C GLU A 280 -12.52 19.29 -3.41
N LYS A 281 -12.91 18.06 -3.74
CA LYS A 281 -13.49 17.65 -5.02
C LYS A 281 -14.74 18.46 -5.38
N ALA A 282 -15.68 18.63 -4.46
CA ALA A 282 -16.87 19.46 -4.67
C ALA A 282 -16.52 20.94 -4.93
N ALA A 283 -15.57 21.50 -4.18
CA ALA A 283 -15.08 22.87 -4.40
C ALA A 283 -14.39 23.01 -5.77
N LEU A 284 -13.54 22.07 -6.15
CA LEU A 284 -12.87 22.04 -7.46
C LEU A 284 -13.86 21.91 -8.62
N PHE A 285 -14.97 21.18 -8.47
CA PHE A 285 -16.04 21.17 -9.47
C PHE A 285 -16.69 22.55 -9.62
N LEU A 286 -17.00 23.25 -8.51
CA LEU A 286 -17.58 24.59 -8.55
C LEU A 286 -16.63 25.62 -9.19
N ASP A 287 -15.34 25.61 -8.81
CA ASP A 287 -14.34 26.49 -9.42
C ASP A 287 -14.09 26.16 -10.90
N LYS A 288 -14.13 24.88 -11.29
CA LYS A 288 -14.08 24.49 -12.70
C LYS A 288 -15.26 25.09 -13.49
N PHE A 289 -16.49 24.93 -13.02
CA PHE A 289 -17.67 25.50 -13.68
C PHE A 289 -17.60 27.04 -13.76
N ARG A 290 -17.09 27.69 -12.71
CA ARG A 290 -16.85 29.14 -12.70
C ARG A 290 -15.83 29.56 -13.77
N LEU A 291 -14.67 28.91 -13.82
CA LEU A 291 -13.62 29.20 -14.79
C LEU A 291 -14.04 28.89 -16.24
N GLU A 292 -14.85 27.85 -16.45
CA GLU A 292 -15.42 27.53 -17.78
C GLU A 292 -16.41 28.60 -18.24
N ARG A 293 -17.25 29.15 -17.33
CA ARG A 293 -18.10 30.31 -17.64
C ARG A 293 -17.26 31.57 -17.93
N GLU A 294 -16.34 31.94 -17.03
CA GLU A 294 -15.49 33.13 -17.19
C GLU A 294 -14.69 33.10 -18.51
N LYS A 295 -14.22 31.91 -18.91
CA LYS A 295 -13.55 31.69 -20.20
C LYS A 295 -14.48 31.93 -21.40
N LEU A 296 -15.74 31.47 -21.33
CA LEU A 296 -16.72 31.68 -22.41
C LEU A 296 -17.12 33.15 -22.53
N GLU A 297 -17.38 33.82 -21.40
CA GLU A 297 -17.67 35.26 -21.35
C GLU A 297 -16.52 36.11 -21.91
N LEU A 298 -15.27 35.75 -21.59
CA LEU A 298 -14.07 36.41 -22.12
C LEU A 298 -13.90 36.19 -23.64
N ILE A 299 -14.17 34.98 -24.14
CA ILE A 299 -14.16 34.68 -25.58
C ILE A 299 -15.24 35.49 -26.31
N GLU A 300 -16.46 35.58 -25.74
CA GLU A 300 -17.55 36.36 -26.31
C GLU A 300 -17.23 37.87 -26.34
N ALA A 301 -16.65 38.40 -25.27
CA ALA A 301 -16.19 39.79 -25.19
C ALA A 301 -15.11 40.10 -26.26
N HIS A 302 -14.12 39.23 -26.43
CA HIS A 302 -13.12 39.36 -27.49
C HIS A 302 -13.72 39.25 -28.90
N ALA A 303 -14.71 38.38 -29.11
CA ALA A 303 -15.40 38.23 -30.39
C ALA A 303 -16.20 39.50 -30.75
N LYS A 304 -16.92 40.07 -29.78
CA LYS A 304 -17.64 41.35 -29.88
C LYS A 304 -16.70 42.52 -30.20
N GLU A 305 -15.59 42.64 -29.48
CA GLU A 305 -14.60 43.70 -29.72
C GLU A 305 -13.93 43.55 -31.10
N ALA A 306 -13.60 42.32 -31.50
CA ALA A 306 -13.08 42.06 -32.84
C ALA A 306 -14.10 42.37 -33.95
N ALA A 307 -15.40 42.25 -33.70
CA ALA A 307 -16.45 42.69 -34.62
C ALA A 307 -16.49 44.22 -34.72
N ARG A 308 -16.55 44.92 -33.57
CA ARG A 308 -16.53 46.39 -33.47
C ARG A 308 -15.35 47.01 -34.24
N LEU A 309 -14.15 46.43 -34.10
CA LEU A 309 -12.95 46.90 -34.81
C LEU A 309 -13.01 46.64 -36.32
N ARG A 310 -13.58 45.52 -36.77
CA ARG A 310 -13.83 45.26 -38.20
C ARG A 310 -14.83 46.26 -38.78
N GLU A 311 -15.93 46.50 -38.09
CA GLU A 311 -16.99 47.44 -38.50
C GLU A 311 -16.47 48.87 -38.58
N SER A 312 -15.74 49.34 -37.56
CA SER A 312 -15.10 50.67 -37.55
C SER A 312 -14.17 50.86 -38.75
N ARG A 313 -13.32 49.86 -39.04
CA ARG A 313 -12.41 49.89 -40.19
C ARG A 313 -13.15 49.87 -41.53
N VAL A 314 -14.23 49.08 -41.65
CA VAL A 314 -15.07 49.05 -42.86
C VAL A 314 -15.76 50.39 -43.08
N PHE A 315 -16.27 51.02 -42.02
CA PHE A 315 -16.89 52.35 -42.08
C PHE A 315 -15.90 53.42 -42.54
N GLU A 316 -14.70 53.49 -41.96
CA GLU A 316 -13.65 54.44 -42.36
C GLU A 316 -13.22 54.23 -43.82
N VAL A 317 -12.93 52.98 -44.22
CA VAL A 317 -12.55 52.66 -45.61
C VAL A 317 -13.67 53.00 -46.60
N THR A 318 -14.94 52.79 -46.23
CA THR A 318 -16.08 53.14 -47.09
C THR A 318 -16.27 54.65 -47.20
N LYS A 319 -16.09 55.39 -46.10
CA LYS A 319 -16.14 56.85 -46.04
C LYS A 319 -15.05 57.50 -46.89
N GLU A 320 -13.82 57.02 -46.82
CA GLU A 320 -12.72 57.53 -47.65
C GLU A 320 -12.86 57.12 -49.12
N ARG A 321 -13.36 55.91 -49.43
CA ARG A 321 -13.73 55.55 -50.81
C ARG A 321 -14.76 56.51 -51.39
N ALA A 322 -15.83 56.81 -50.65
CA ALA A 322 -16.86 57.76 -51.09
C ALA A 322 -16.28 59.17 -51.33
N ARG A 323 -15.41 59.66 -50.44
CA ARG A 323 -14.69 60.94 -50.58
C ARG A 323 -13.81 60.97 -51.84
N VAL A 324 -12.97 59.95 -52.04
CA VAL A 324 -12.09 59.84 -53.22
C VAL A 324 -12.92 59.76 -54.51
N THR A 325 -13.98 58.93 -54.55
CA THR A 325 -14.88 58.85 -55.70
C THR A 325 -15.53 60.20 -56.02
N ALA A 326 -16.00 60.95 -55.03
CA ALA A 326 -16.57 62.28 -55.25
C ALA A 326 -15.55 63.29 -55.83
N VAL A 327 -14.30 63.26 -55.35
CA VAL A 327 -13.21 64.09 -55.91
C VAL A 327 -12.83 63.67 -57.34
N MET A 328 -12.81 62.36 -57.63
CA MET A 328 -12.55 61.88 -58.99
C MET A 328 -13.70 62.22 -59.95
N CYS A 329 -14.96 62.07 -59.53
CA CYS A 329 -16.13 62.47 -60.32
C CYS A 329 -16.15 63.98 -60.61
N THR A 330 -15.84 64.83 -59.63
CA THR A 330 -15.79 66.29 -59.85
C THR A 330 -14.63 66.69 -60.77
N LYS A 331 -13.41 66.14 -60.58
CA LYS A 331 -12.29 66.35 -61.53
C LYS A 331 -12.64 65.87 -62.95
N MET A 332 -13.34 64.75 -63.08
CA MET A 332 -13.80 64.19 -64.37
C MET A 332 -14.86 65.07 -65.04
N LEU A 333 -15.85 65.56 -64.30
CA LEU A 333 -16.87 66.48 -64.81
C LEU A 333 -16.25 67.79 -65.32
N VAL A 334 -15.29 68.36 -64.59
CA VAL A 334 -14.53 69.55 -65.03
C VAL A 334 -13.72 69.28 -66.31
N ARG A 335 -13.15 68.08 -66.48
CA ARG A 335 -12.47 67.68 -67.73
C ARG A 335 -13.46 67.53 -68.90
N MET A 336 -14.63 66.93 -68.66
CA MET A 336 -15.67 66.77 -69.69
C MET A 336 -16.35 68.09 -70.05
N GLU A 337 -16.44 69.04 -69.13
CA GLU A 337 -16.86 70.41 -69.42
C GLU A 337 -15.80 71.14 -70.28
N ARG A 338 -14.50 71.02 -69.95
CA ARG A 338 -13.40 71.54 -70.79
C ARG A 338 -13.45 70.98 -72.23
N ILE A 339 -13.73 69.68 -72.39
CA ILE A 339 -13.87 69.03 -73.71
C ILE A 339 -15.08 69.56 -74.47
N ARG A 340 -16.29 69.55 -73.87
CA ARG A 340 -17.51 70.06 -74.52
C ARG A 340 -17.40 71.53 -74.93
N ASN A 341 -16.75 72.37 -74.13
CA ASN A 341 -16.49 73.77 -74.49
C ASN A 341 -15.54 73.90 -75.69
N ARG A 342 -14.51 73.04 -75.79
CA ARG A 342 -13.61 73.00 -76.94
C ARG A 342 -14.36 72.60 -78.20
N GLU A 343 -15.15 71.52 -78.13
CA GLU A 343 -15.99 71.02 -79.22
C GLU A 343 -17.02 72.06 -79.69
N ALA A 344 -17.70 72.76 -78.76
CA ALA A 344 -18.62 73.84 -79.10
C ALA A 344 -17.94 75.05 -79.77
N SER A 345 -16.68 75.34 -79.42
CA SER A 345 -15.89 76.39 -80.07
C SER A 345 -15.25 75.97 -81.41
N PHE A 346 -15.18 74.66 -81.68
CA PHE A 346 -14.43 74.11 -82.82
C PHE A 346 -14.93 74.61 -84.19
N PRO A 347 -16.24 74.70 -84.49
CA PRO A 347 -16.73 75.25 -85.77
C PRO A 347 -16.36 76.71 -85.98
N GLN A 348 -16.27 77.51 -84.91
CA GLN A 348 -15.85 78.91 -84.98
C GLN A 348 -14.35 79.04 -85.25
N PHE A 349 -13.56 78.15 -84.65
CA PHE A 349 -12.12 78.06 -84.91
C PHE A 349 -11.83 77.62 -86.35
N ASP A 350 -12.55 76.63 -86.86
CA ASP A 350 -12.38 76.14 -88.23
C ASP A 350 -12.91 77.12 -89.30
N ASP A 351 -14.01 77.86 -89.08
CA ASP A 351 -14.37 78.98 -89.97
C ASP A 351 -13.28 80.06 -89.93
N ALA A 352 -12.82 80.50 -88.75
CA ALA A 352 -11.75 81.49 -88.65
C ALA A 352 -10.43 81.03 -89.30
N ARG A 353 -10.14 79.72 -89.28
CA ARG A 353 -9.01 79.08 -89.97
C ARG A 353 -9.21 79.05 -91.49
N LEU A 354 -10.40 78.72 -91.97
CA LEU A 354 -10.76 78.71 -93.39
C LEU A 354 -10.73 80.13 -93.98
N ARG A 355 -11.33 81.11 -93.28
CA ARG A 355 -11.36 82.53 -93.66
C ARG A 355 -9.97 83.14 -93.76
N TYR A 356 -9.11 82.85 -92.78
CA TYR A 356 -7.70 83.23 -92.83
C TYR A 356 -6.98 82.59 -94.02
N SER A 357 -7.15 81.29 -94.24
CA SER A 357 -6.52 80.55 -95.34
C SER A 357 -6.96 81.08 -96.71
N GLN A 358 -8.25 81.41 -96.86
CA GLN A 358 -8.80 82.06 -98.04
C GLN A 358 -8.21 83.47 -98.23
N ALA A 359 -8.13 84.28 -97.17
CA ALA A 359 -7.57 85.64 -97.26
C ALA A 359 -6.08 85.61 -97.63
N PHE A 360 -5.28 84.76 -96.96
CA PHE A 360 -3.86 84.54 -97.23
C PHE A 360 -3.60 84.04 -98.65
N GLY A 361 -4.32 83.01 -99.10
CA GLY A 361 -4.22 82.50 -100.47
C GLY A 361 -4.60 83.58 -101.49
N THR A 362 -5.70 84.30 -101.25
CA THR A 362 -6.14 85.39 -102.14
C THR A 362 -5.11 86.51 -102.23
N ARG A 363 -4.59 86.99 -101.08
CA ARG A 363 -3.51 88.00 -101.05
C ARG A 363 -2.30 87.51 -101.82
N LYS A 364 -1.87 86.26 -101.63
CA LYS A 364 -0.70 85.70 -102.32
C LYS A 364 -0.89 85.63 -103.83
N CYS A 365 -2.08 85.28 -104.31
CA CYS A 365 -2.38 85.36 -105.75
C CYS A 365 -2.33 86.81 -106.27
N LEU A 366 -2.92 87.77 -105.55
CA LEU A 366 -2.89 89.19 -105.94
C LEU A 366 -1.47 89.77 -105.93
N GLU A 367 -0.65 89.44 -104.92
CA GLU A 367 0.78 89.80 -104.86
C GLU A 367 1.60 89.20 -106.01
N LEU A 368 1.22 88.04 -106.53
CA LEU A 368 1.90 87.40 -107.67
C LEU A 368 1.47 87.99 -109.02
N LEU A 369 0.19 88.35 -109.18
CA LEU A 369 -0.34 88.99 -110.39
C LEU A 369 0.16 90.45 -110.52
N GLN A 370 0.15 91.21 -109.42
CA GLN A 370 0.74 92.56 -109.39
C GLN A 370 2.24 92.55 -109.78
N LYS A 371 3.00 91.53 -109.35
CA LYS A 371 4.40 91.32 -109.75
C LYS A 371 4.60 90.90 -111.21
N LYS A 372 3.55 90.45 -111.90
CA LYS A 372 3.56 90.14 -113.35
C LYS A 372 3.20 91.35 -114.22
N GLY A 373 2.77 92.47 -113.61
CA GLY A 373 2.37 93.69 -114.31
C GLY A 373 0.86 93.89 -114.43
N ASP A 374 0.04 93.02 -113.85
CA ASP A 374 -1.42 93.22 -113.84
C ASP A 374 -1.80 94.47 -113.02
N PRO A 375 -2.72 95.35 -113.50
CA PRO A 375 -3.08 96.61 -112.83
C PRO A 375 -4.00 96.39 -111.62
N ILE A 376 -3.45 95.78 -110.56
CA ILE A 376 -4.16 95.45 -109.32
C ILE A 376 -3.95 96.59 -108.29
N PRO A 377 -5.03 97.27 -107.84
CA PRO A 377 -4.93 98.31 -106.81
C PRO A 377 -4.38 97.76 -105.50
N GLN A 378 -3.35 98.44 -104.97
CA GLN A 378 -2.68 98.07 -103.72
C GLN A 378 -3.66 97.92 -102.54
N GLU A 379 -4.70 98.75 -102.50
CA GLU A 379 -5.79 98.70 -101.53
C GLU A 379 -6.45 97.32 -101.41
N ARG A 380 -6.56 96.56 -102.51
CA ARG A 380 -7.13 95.20 -102.50
C ARG A 380 -6.20 94.22 -101.79
N ILE A 381 -4.88 94.35 -101.97
CA ILE A 381 -3.87 93.54 -101.28
C ILE A 381 -3.86 93.87 -99.78
N GLU A 382 -3.98 95.15 -99.42
CA GLU A 382 -4.05 95.58 -98.03
C GLU A 382 -5.37 95.19 -97.34
N TYR A 383 -6.49 95.17 -98.06
CA TYR A 383 -7.76 94.66 -97.57
C TYR A 383 -7.67 93.19 -97.16
N PHE A 384 -7.02 92.34 -97.97
CA PHE A 384 -6.79 90.95 -97.59
C PHE A 384 -5.75 90.80 -96.47
N ARG A 385 -4.69 91.63 -96.43
CA ARG A 385 -3.76 91.70 -95.28
C ARG A 385 -4.49 92.02 -93.96
N LYS A 386 -5.37 93.03 -93.97
CA LYS A 386 -6.21 93.41 -92.81
C LYS A 386 -7.21 92.30 -92.43
N LYS A 387 -7.72 91.54 -93.41
CA LYS A 387 -8.54 90.33 -93.13
C LYS A 387 -7.72 89.21 -92.49
N GLU A 388 -6.50 88.95 -92.96
CA GLU A 388 -5.60 87.97 -92.32
C GLU A 388 -5.37 88.35 -90.86
N GLU A 389 -4.94 89.58 -90.58
CA GLU A 389 -4.75 90.06 -89.20
C GLU A 389 -6.01 89.94 -88.34
N HIS A 390 -7.19 90.22 -88.89
CA HIS A 390 -8.48 90.08 -88.20
C HIS A 390 -8.78 88.62 -87.86
N TRP A 391 -8.64 87.70 -88.81
CA TRP A 391 -8.89 86.27 -88.58
C TRP A 391 -7.81 85.61 -87.73
N THR A 392 -6.55 86.06 -87.79
CA THR A 392 -5.49 85.69 -86.85
C THR A 392 -5.84 86.17 -85.44
N LYS A 393 -6.34 87.40 -85.25
CA LYS A 393 -6.81 87.88 -83.95
C LYS A 393 -7.98 87.03 -83.42
N ILE A 394 -8.92 86.61 -84.27
CA ILE A 394 -10.02 85.71 -83.88
C ILE A 394 -9.50 84.30 -83.51
N GLN A 395 -8.63 83.70 -84.32
CA GLN A 395 -7.99 82.42 -83.98
C GLN A 395 -7.22 82.49 -82.66
N ILE A 396 -6.51 83.60 -82.42
CA ILE A 396 -5.78 83.84 -81.16
C ILE A 396 -6.76 84.01 -80.00
N LEU A 397 -7.88 84.73 -80.15
CA LEU A 397 -8.88 84.87 -79.08
C LEU A 397 -9.59 83.55 -78.75
N LEU A 398 -9.89 82.73 -79.75
CA LEU A 398 -10.42 81.37 -79.55
C LEU A 398 -9.35 80.45 -78.93
N GLY A 399 -8.10 80.57 -79.36
CA GLY A 399 -6.94 79.80 -78.88
C GLY A 399 -6.34 80.28 -77.54
N ILE A 400 -6.65 81.47 -77.06
CA ILE A 400 -6.18 82.00 -75.75
C ILE A 400 -6.82 81.25 -74.57
N LYS A 401 -7.89 80.48 -74.81
CA LYS A 401 -8.32 79.44 -73.86
C LYS A 401 -7.35 78.25 -73.81
N GLU A 402 -6.74 77.81 -74.91
CA GLU A 402 -5.89 76.61 -74.93
C GLU A 402 -4.59 76.76 -74.12
N ASN A 403 -4.00 77.97 -74.04
CA ASN A 403 -2.79 78.19 -73.24
C ASN A 403 -3.04 78.44 -71.74
N ASN A 404 -4.25 78.83 -71.32
CA ASN A 404 -4.60 78.90 -69.90
C ASN A 404 -4.85 77.53 -69.26
N TYR A 405 -5.01 76.47 -70.07
CA TYR A 405 -5.25 75.10 -69.56
C TYR A 405 -3.99 74.29 -69.24
N LYS A 406 -2.78 74.78 -69.51
CA LYS A 406 -1.52 74.02 -69.28
C LYS A 406 -0.87 74.24 -67.90
N ASN A 407 -1.28 75.27 -67.17
CA ASN A 407 -0.60 75.70 -65.92
C ASN A 407 -1.34 75.33 -64.61
N ASN A 408 -2.30 74.39 -64.65
CA ASN A 408 -3.08 73.98 -63.46
C ASN A 408 -3.22 72.46 -63.26
N ASP A 409 -2.53 71.63 -64.07
CA ASP A 409 -2.61 70.16 -63.96
C ASP A 409 -1.59 69.56 -62.95
N PHE A 410 -0.91 70.40 -62.14
CA PHE A 410 0.00 69.98 -61.04
C PHE A 410 -0.21 70.81 -59.75
N LEU A 411 -1.33 70.59 -59.06
CA LEU A 411 -1.49 70.89 -57.63
C LEU A 411 -2.62 70.01 -57.05
N TYR A 412 -2.24 69.10 -56.14
CA TYR A 412 -3.08 68.10 -55.44
C TYR A 412 -3.83 67.10 -56.33
#